data_AF-A0A843EYS9-F1
#
_entry.id   AF-A0A843EYS9-F1
#
_cell.length_a   1.000
_cell.length_b   1.000
_cell.length_c   1.000
_cell.angle_alpha   90.00
_cell.angle_beta   90.00
_cell.angle_gamma   90.00
#
_symmetry.space_group_name_H-M   'P 1'
#
loop_
_entity.id
_entity.type
_entity.pdbx_description
1 polymer ?
#
loop_
_entity_poly.entity_id
_entity_poly.type
_entity_poly.pdbx_seq_one_letter_code
_entity_poly.pdbx_strand_id
1 'polypeptide(L)'
;SSIFATGAGSLILGVFDAFLNNFALLFAVLLECIIFGWIYDFDELITTLNENSRIKVGKTWKAVIKCILPICIFGLWIQGIYSTLSTGDPVSITIMAILTVVIIVVPFIFTKLPAKNKDFYKIQ
;
A
#
# COMPACT_ATOMS: atom_id res chain seq x y z
N SER A 1 -2.24 -3.42 28.47
CA SER A 1 -1.12 -2.76 29.19
C SER A 1 -0.05 -3.71 29.72
N SER A 2 -0.21 -5.04 29.62
CA SER A 2 0.78 -6.03 30.09
C SER A 2 1.92 -6.34 29.09
N ILE A 3 1.71 -6.11 27.78
CA ILE A 3 2.72 -6.37 26.73
C ILE A 3 3.72 -5.20 26.58
N PHE A 4 3.40 -4.01 27.07
CA PHE A 4 4.27 -2.83 27.03
C PHE A 4 5.29 -2.76 28.20
N ALA A 5 5.07 -3.54 29.26
CA ALA A 5 5.85 -3.45 30.51
C ALA A 5 7.07 -4.38 30.55
N THR A 6 7.19 -5.32 29.62
CA THR A 6 8.42 -6.11 29.41
C THR A 6 9.16 -5.46 28.25
N GLY A 7 10.48 -5.23 28.35
CA GLY A 7 11.28 -4.53 27.31
C GLY A 7 11.14 -5.05 25.86
N ALA A 8 10.51 -6.20 25.66
CA ALA A 8 10.07 -6.72 24.38
C ALA A 8 9.00 -5.85 23.66
N GLY A 9 8.14 -5.13 24.39
CA GLY A 9 7.09 -4.30 23.80
C GLY A 9 7.64 -3.12 22.99
N SER A 10 8.71 -2.49 23.48
CA SER A 10 9.40 -1.41 22.74
C SER A 10 10.10 -1.94 21.48
N LEU A 11 10.65 -3.15 21.52
CA LEU A 11 11.26 -3.78 20.35
C LEU A 11 10.22 -4.11 19.27
N ILE A 12 9.10 -4.74 19.67
CA ILE A 12 8.02 -5.08 18.73
C ILE A 12 7.42 -3.82 18.12
N LEU A 13 7.15 -2.79 18.93
CA LEU A 13 6.58 -1.54 18.45
C LEU A 13 7.53 -0.82 17.46
N GLY A 14 8.84 -0.80 17.76
CA GLY A 14 9.84 -0.22 16.86
C GLY A 14 9.93 -0.95 15.52
N VAL A 15 9.86 -2.28 15.53
CA VAL A 15 9.82 -3.07 14.28
C VAL A 15 8.52 -2.84 13.51
N PHE A 16 7.39 -2.71 14.22
CA PHE A 16 6.09 -2.48 13.59
C PHE A 16 6.01 -1.10 12.94
N ASP A 17 6.55 -0.06 13.58
CA ASP A 17 6.67 1.29 13.02
C ASP A 17 7.51 1.27 11.73
N ALA A 18 8.69 0.64 11.80
CA ALA A 18 9.58 0.50 10.65
C ALA A 18 8.92 -0.28 9.49
N PHE A 19 8.16 -1.34 9.80
CA PHE A 19 7.39 -2.10 8.80
C PHE A 19 6.27 -1.27 8.17
N LEU A 20 5.50 -0.54 8.98
CA LEU A 20 4.41 0.29 8.47
C LEU A 20 4.94 1.36 7.52
N ASN A 21 6.05 2.01 7.87
CA ASN A 21 6.60 3.10 7.09
C ASN A 21 7.30 2.62 5.80
N ASN A 22 8.10 1.53 5.87
CA ASN A 22 8.88 1.06 4.73
C ASN A 22 8.15 0.07 3.82
N PHE A 23 7.14 -0.63 4.32
CA PHE A 23 6.44 -1.66 3.56
C PHE A 23 4.96 -1.34 3.39
N ALA A 24 4.21 -1.21 4.48
CA ALA A 24 2.75 -1.11 4.42
C ALA A 24 2.28 0.16 3.70
N LEU A 25 2.87 1.32 4.02
CA LEU A 25 2.55 2.60 3.39
C LEU A 25 2.80 2.56 1.88
N LEU A 26 3.99 2.11 1.47
CA LEU A 26 4.37 2.05 0.07
C LEU A 26 3.52 1.03 -0.71
N PHE A 27 3.19 -0.11 -0.10
CA PHE A 27 2.28 -1.09 -0.69
C PHE A 27 0.87 -0.53 -0.87
N ALA A 28 0.35 0.20 0.12
CA ALA A 28 -0.95 0.86 0.04
C ALA A 28 -0.98 1.90 -1.09
N VAL A 29 0.06 2.72 -1.22
CA VAL A 29 0.15 3.70 -2.32
C VAL A 29 0.26 3.01 -3.68
N LEU A 30 0.99 1.89 -3.78
CA LEU A 30 1.06 1.11 -5.01
C LEU A 30 -0.31 0.54 -5.41
N LEU A 31 -1.10 0.08 -4.43
CA LEU A 31 -2.49 -0.32 -4.63
C LEU A 31 -3.36 0.84 -5.11
N GLU A 32 -3.27 2.00 -4.47
CA GLU A 32 -3.97 3.21 -4.91
C GLU A 32 -3.61 3.58 -6.36
N CYS A 33 -2.34 3.47 -6.74
CA CYS A 33 -1.92 3.72 -8.11
C CYS A 33 -2.58 2.77 -9.12
N ILE A 34 -2.73 1.48 -8.77
CA ILE A 34 -3.43 0.50 -9.60
C ILE A 34 -4.91 0.86 -9.71
N ILE A 35 -5.55 1.21 -8.60
CA ILE A 35 -6.97 1.61 -8.56
C ILE A 35 -7.19 2.87 -9.41
N PHE A 36 -6.43 3.94 -9.19
CA PHE A 36 -6.53 5.17 -9.97
C PHE A 36 -6.10 5.01 -11.43
N GLY A 37 -5.16 4.12 -11.70
CA GLY A 37 -4.66 3.90 -13.06
C GLY A 37 -5.62 3.09 -13.93
N TRP A 38 -6.27 2.06 -13.38
CA TRP A 38 -7.02 1.06 -14.16
C TRP A 38 -8.51 0.97 -13.84
N ILE A 39 -8.91 1.23 -12.59
CA ILE A 39 -10.31 1.10 -12.15
C ILE A 39 -11.05 2.44 -12.24
N TYR A 40 -10.38 3.54 -11.90
CA TYR A 40 -11.01 4.86 -11.90
C TYR A 40 -11.00 5.50 -13.29
N ASP A 41 -12.13 6.07 -13.70
CA ASP A 41 -12.25 6.77 -14.97
C ASP A 41 -11.54 8.13 -14.91
N PHE A 42 -10.26 8.12 -15.23
CA PHE A 42 -9.38 9.28 -15.08
C PHE A 42 -9.85 10.48 -15.93
N ASP A 43 -10.63 10.24 -16.99
CA ASP A 43 -11.18 11.31 -17.83
C ASP A 43 -12.30 12.09 -17.13
N GLU A 44 -13.08 11.44 -16.26
CA GLU A 44 -14.07 12.11 -15.41
C GLU A 44 -13.39 13.02 -14.38
N LEU A 45 -12.33 12.51 -13.71
CA LEU A 45 -11.53 13.31 -12.77
C LEU A 45 -10.94 14.55 -13.41
N ILE A 46 -10.36 14.42 -14.61
CA ILE A 46 -9.77 15.55 -15.34
C ILE A 46 -10.85 16.57 -15.74
N THR A 47 -12.05 16.11 -16.09
CA THR A 47 -13.17 16.98 -16.45
C THR A 47 -13.63 17.79 -15.24
N THR A 48 -13.88 17.15 -14.10
CA THR A 48 -14.24 17.83 -12.85
C THR A 48 -13.15 18.79 -12.36
N LEU A 49 -11.86 18.41 -12.53
CA LEU A 49 -10.74 19.28 -12.18
C LEU A 49 -10.66 20.50 -13.10
N ASN A 50 -10.91 20.32 -14.39
CA ASN A 50 -10.90 21.41 -15.39
C ASN A 50 -12.10 22.36 -15.26
N GLU A 51 -13.26 21.88 -14.79
CA GLU A 51 -14.39 22.75 -14.46
C GLU A 51 -14.10 23.67 -13.27
N ASN A 52 -13.33 23.19 -12.29
CA ASN A 52 -13.02 23.93 -11.06
C ASN A 52 -11.66 24.64 -11.08
N SER A 53 -10.85 24.47 -12.13
CA SER A 53 -9.48 24.99 -12.21
C SER A 53 -9.25 25.96 -13.37
N ARG A 54 -8.48 27.03 -13.11
CA ARG A 54 -8.00 27.97 -14.14
C ARG A 54 -6.97 27.34 -15.09
N ILE A 55 -6.37 26.20 -14.73
CA ILE A 55 -5.32 25.53 -15.47
C ILE A 55 -5.91 24.27 -16.11
N LYS A 56 -5.97 24.24 -17.44
CA LYS A 56 -6.46 23.09 -18.20
C LYS A 56 -5.44 21.96 -18.15
N VAL A 57 -5.81 20.90 -17.47
CA VAL A 57 -5.07 19.65 -17.34
C VAL A 57 -5.37 18.79 -18.56
N GLY A 58 -4.35 18.53 -19.39
CA GLY A 58 -4.46 17.81 -20.66
C GLY A 58 -4.09 16.33 -20.58
N LYS A 59 -4.16 15.63 -21.72
CA LYS A 59 -3.82 14.19 -21.84
C LYS A 59 -2.42 13.82 -21.34
N THR A 60 -1.46 14.75 -21.43
CA THR A 60 -0.08 14.54 -20.94
C THR A 60 -0.04 14.38 -19.43
N TRP A 61 -0.90 15.08 -18.69
CA TRP A 61 -0.97 14.99 -17.22
C TRP A 61 -1.54 13.65 -16.76
N LYS A 62 -2.50 13.09 -17.51
CA LYS A 62 -2.99 11.72 -17.33
C LYS A 62 -1.87 10.70 -17.48
N ALA A 63 -1.00 10.85 -18.48
CA ALA A 63 0.15 9.97 -18.67
C ALA A 63 1.18 10.10 -17.52
N VAL A 64 1.40 11.31 -17.01
CA VAL A 64 2.27 11.57 -15.85
C VAL A 64 1.73 10.84 -14.62
N ILE A 65 0.45 11.00 -14.26
CA ILE A 65 -0.08 10.34 -13.06
C ILE A 65 -0.16 8.82 -13.24
N LYS A 66 -0.54 8.35 -14.42
CA LYS A 66 -0.68 6.91 -14.67
C LYS A 66 0.66 6.18 -14.82
N CYS A 67 1.75 6.88 -15.15
CA CYS A 67 3.05 6.26 -15.45
C CYS A 67 4.17 6.75 -14.52
N ILE A 68 4.37 8.07 -14.37
CA ILE A 68 5.46 8.61 -13.54
C ILE A 68 5.20 8.35 -12.06
N LEU A 69 3.97 8.53 -11.59
CA LEU A 69 3.64 8.31 -10.18
C LEU A 69 3.92 6.87 -9.73
N PRO A 70 3.46 5.81 -10.44
CA PRO A 70 3.83 4.44 -10.06
C PRO A 70 5.32 4.15 -10.18
N ILE A 71 6.04 4.72 -11.16
CA ILE A 71 7.50 4.54 -11.29
C ILE A 71 8.23 5.17 -10.11
N CYS A 72 7.86 6.38 -9.68
CA CYS A 72 8.45 7.05 -8.53
C CYS A 72 8.20 6.25 -7.23
N ILE A 73 6.96 5.81 -7.01
CA ILE A 73 6.61 5.00 -5.83
C ILE A 73 7.37 3.67 -5.84
N PHE A 74 7.49 3.02 -7.00
CA PHE A 74 8.24 1.78 -7.13
C PHE A 74 9.73 1.98 -6.81
N GLY A 75 10.33 3.09 -7.27
CA GLY A 75 11.69 3.47 -6.93
C GLY A 75 11.88 3.72 -5.43
N LEU A 76 10.97 4.45 -4.80
CA LEU A 76 10.98 4.69 -3.35
C LEU A 76 10.83 3.38 -2.56
N TRP A 77 10.03 2.44 -3.06
CA TRP A 77 9.85 1.16 -2.42
C TRP A 77 11.12 0.30 -2.45
N ILE A 78 11.80 0.24 -3.59
CA ILE A 78 13.11 -0.44 -3.71
C ILE A 78 14.12 0.21 -2.76
N GLN A 79 14.16 1.54 -2.67
CA GLN A 79 15.04 2.24 -1.74
C GLN A 79 14.70 1.93 -0.28
N GLY A 80 13.42 1.89 0.09
CA GLY A 80 12.99 1.52 1.45
C GLY A 80 13.40 0.11 1.84
N ILE A 81 13.26 -0.85 0.91
CA ILE A 81 13.73 -2.24 1.09
C ILE A 81 15.25 -2.28 1.24
N TYR A 82 15.98 -1.59 0.36
CA TYR A 82 17.44 -1.57 0.40
C TYR A 82 17.97 -0.93 1.69
N SER A 83 17.37 0.19 2.12
CA SER A 83 17.71 0.86 3.37
C SER A 83 17.45 -0.04 4.58
N THR A 84 16.34 -0.77 4.57
CA THR A 84 16.00 -1.71 5.65
C THR A 84 16.98 -2.88 5.72
N LEU A 85 17.40 -3.42 4.56
CA LEU A 85 18.39 -4.51 4.48
C LEU A 85 19.80 -4.05 4.86
N SER A 86 20.17 -2.82 4.53
CA SER A 86 21.52 -2.30 4.79
C SER A 86 21.73 -1.78 6.21
N THR A 87 20.67 -1.37 6.90
CA THR A 87 20.75 -0.75 8.23
C THR A 87 20.19 -1.65 9.34
N GLY A 88 19.36 -2.63 9.01
CA GLY A 88 18.66 -3.45 10.01
C GLY A 88 19.53 -4.53 10.65
N ASP A 89 19.40 -4.69 11.97
CA ASP A 89 19.91 -5.86 12.68
C ASP A 89 19.25 -7.15 12.14
N PRO A 90 19.96 -8.30 12.13
CA PRO A 90 19.44 -9.57 11.58
C PRO A 90 18.10 -10.01 12.17
N VAL A 91 17.87 -9.70 13.45
CA VAL A 91 16.63 -10.01 14.17
C VAL A 91 15.46 -9.17 13.66
N SER A 92 15.66 -7.86 13.47
CA SER A 92 14.65 -6.93 12.98
C SER A 92 14.24 -7.24 11.54
N ILE A 93 15.21 -7.58 10.69
CA ILE A 93 14.95 -8.00 9.29
C ILE A 93 14.10 -9.27 9.26
N THR A 94 14.41 -10.25 10.12
CA THR A 94 13.66 -11.51 10.19
C THR A 94 12.20 -11.27 10.58
N ILE A 95 11.95 -10.41 11.56
CA ILE A 95 10.58 -10.08 12.00
C ILE A 95 9.82 -9.32 10.91
N MET A 96 10.46 -8.37 10.22
CA MET A 96 9.84 -7.67 9.08
C MET A 96 9.51 -8.61 7.91
N ALA A 97 10.37 -9.60 7.63
CA ALA A 97 10.10 -10.60 6.60
C ALA A 97 8.87 -11.45 6.94
N ILE A 98 8.73 -11.87 8.21
CA ILE A 98 7.54 -12.61 8.68
C ILE A 98 6.29 -11.75 8.56
N LEU A 99 6.33 -10.48 9.00
CA LEU A 99 5.21 -9.54 8.89
C LEU A 99 4.78 -9.32 7.42
N THR A 100 5.75 -9.18 6.52
CA THR A 100 5.51 -9.05 5.07
C THR A 100 4.78 -10.27 4.51
N VAL A 101 5.23 -11.48 4.86
CA VAL A 101 4.57 -12.71 4.41
C VAL A 101 3.14 -12.78 4.93
N VAL A 102 2.92 -12.45 6.22
CA VAL A 102 1.58 -12.43 6.81
C VAL A 102 0.66 -11.47 6.06
N ILE A 103 1.12 -10.27 5.71
CA ILE A 103 0.28 -9.26 5.02
C ILE A 103 -0.08 -9.64 3.58
N ILE A 104 0.67 -10.51 2.93
CA ILE A 104 0.35 -11.04 1.59
C ILE A 104 -0.57 -12.25 1.70
N VAL A 105 -0.28 -13.15 2.65
CA VAL A 105 -1.00 -14.40 2.85
C VAL A 105 -2.41 -14.15 3.41
N VAL A 106 -2.58 -13.20 4.32
CA VAL A 106 -3.89 -12.89 4.92
C VAL A 106 -4.91 -12.44 3.87
N PRO A 107 -4.66 -11.41 3.02
CA PRO A 107 -5.56 -11.04 1.93
C PRO A 107 -5.78 -12.18 0.93
N PHE A 108 -4.74 -12.98 0.64
CA PHE A 108 -4.89 -14.12 -0.27
C PHE A 108 -5.85 -15.18 0.29
N ILE A 109 -5.73 -15.49 1.59
CA ILE A 109 -6.66 -16.38 2.30
C ILE A 109 -8.07 -15.76 2.34
N PHE A 110 -8.18 -14.48 2.67
CA PHE A 110 -9.47 -13.77 2.67
C PHE A 110 -10.13 -13.76 1.28
N THR A 111 -9.35 -13.63 0.21
CA THR A 111 -9.85 -13.68 -1.17
C THR A 111 -10.31 -15.09 -1.56
N LYS A 112 -9.65 -16.13 -1.01
CA LYS A 112 -10.01 -17.54 -1.23
C LYS A 112 -11.14 -18.04 -0.35
N LEU A 113 -11.46 -17.33 0.74
CA LEU A 113 -12.59 -17.68 1.59
C LEU A 113 -13.90 -17.32 0.87
N PRO A 114 -14.74 -18.32 0.51
CA PRO A 114 -16.03 -18.04 -0.07
C PRO A 114 -16.89 -17.28 0.95
N ALA A 115 -17.52 -16.20 0.51
CA ALA A 115 -18.44 -15.41 1.34
C ALA A 115 -19.44 -16.37 2.01
N LYS A 116 -19.45 -16.39 3.35
CA LYS A 116 -20.22 -17.38 4.13
C LYS A 116 -21.73 -17.23 3.97
N ASN A 117 -22.21 -16.12 3.39
CA ASN A 117 -23.64 -15.85 3.26
C ASN A 117 -24.13 -15.97 1.81
N LYS A 118 -25.03 -16.92 1.57
CA LYS A 118 -25.63 -17.26 0.26
C LYS A 118 -26.82 -16.37 -0.10
N ASP A 119 -27.19 -15.41 0.74
CA ASP A 119 -28.38 -14.56 0.53
C ASP A 119 -28.09 -13.24 -0.23
N PHE A 120 -26.83 -12.92 -0.55
CA PHE A 120 -26.47 -11.70 -1.28
C PHE A 120 -26.86 -11.69 -2.76
N TYR A 121 -27.16 -12.85 -3.37
CA TYR A 121 -27.50 -12.95 -4.80
C TYR A 121 -29.02 -12.95 -5.10
N LYS A 122 -29.89 -12.84 -4.08
CA LYS A 122 -31.35 -12.89 -4.26
C LYS A 122 -32.03 -11.52 -4.35
N ILE A 123 -31.27 -10.42 -4.36
CA ILE A 123 -31.80 -9.04 -4.36
C ILE A 123 -31.16 -8.18 -5.47
N GLN A 124 -30.84 -8.77 -6.64
CA GLN A 124 -30.64 -8.04 -7.88
C GLN A 124 -31.45 -8.68 -9.00
#